data_AF-A0A822F800-F1
#
_entry.id   AF-A0A822F800-F1
#
_cell.length_a   1.000
_cell.length_b   1.000
_cell.length_c   1.000
_cell.angle_alpha   90.00
_cell.angle_beta   90.00
_cell.angle_gamma   90.00
#
_symmetry.space_group_name_H-M   'P 1'
#
loop_
_entity.id
_entity.type
_entity.pdbx_description
1 polymer ?
#
loop_
_entity_poly.entity_id
_entity_poly.type
_entity_poly.pdbx_seq_one_letter_code
_entity_poly.pdbx_strand_id
1 'polypeptide(L)'
;MAVPFRAKDVAADRTEFGHPDVALVLTQLSYYYSGLSDSQLIQCFDRLTEKETDPRSIYEQWILAEEQYSVPTSIKLWKGINLKDYQQRTHDLFPTLRYNMIVIDYFLNNFVFPREAKQFPHKLVASPWDLASSLRSKIVTGFSGTNDTQLLLPVHIEQCDLVELQKTDAIVINNLLQPENETYEYLPFNSTLEDILNQIINYKTTINVILDIGALFIDGTNRDIAVKWLNLSNKNKIDYAIYFDSDSIVVCDREYHHYRFETSPASERLDRCVFYLDEIHTRGTDFKFPNGFQAAVTLGNGLTKDRFVQACMRMRKLGKGHSLTFWSSNEVHQQIISLRKRSHIKNKSKSIHMSVNLIDILRWVYENTKQSTWDGLHHWARQSLSFQRKVHAFQEIQWNNQHQSITSTMMKKLVNECLEPEIIDLKQMYGPAKILETIEKIYIARCQQCNHHLSTIMDNIVLKRLYEYGGEKQRLSQLLDEEQQRELEHELEEERQLAQPLPAKPCCPRLYMEIIQLCDTNTQIMNLPGLSNVFHPLPHAFTGTKFFKQCQPNSWPSNFWISTEFQRVTETKEVSLDPFMRPPRWIVVYRNQHIIFITAFEAN
;
A
#
# COMPACT_ATOMS: atom_id res chain seq x y z
N MET A 1 12.60 -11.64 -1.37
CA MET A 1 12.02 -12.75 -0.56
C MET A 1 10.53 -12.88 -0.86
N ALA A 2 9.86 -13.90 -0.34
CA ALA A 2 8.40 -13.97 -0.29
C ALA A 2 7.84 -12.79 0.53
N VAL A 3 6.76 -12.19 0.04
CA VAL A 3 6.09 -11.05 0.66
C VAL A 3 4.59 -11.36 0.82
N PRO A 4 3.92 -10.79 1.82
CA PRO A 4 2.46 -10.86 1.91
C PRO A 4 1.83 -10.08 0.75
N PHE A 5 0.62 -10.46 0.40
CA PHE A 5 -0.16 -9.85 -0.68
C PHE A 5 -1.18 -8.88 -0.08
N ARG A 6 -1.36 -7.70 -0.68
CA ARG A 6 -2.42 -6.75 -0.29
C ARG A 6 -3.79 -7.17 -0.80
N ALA A 7 -3.78 -7.79 -1.97
CA ALA A 7 -4.91 -8.43 -2.62
C ALA A 7 -4.37 -9.52 -3.53
N LYS A 8 -5.26 -10.29 -4.13
CA LYS A 8 -4.91 -11.30 -5.13
C LYS A 8 -3.98 -10.71 -6.20
N ASP A 9 -2.84 -11.35 -6.43
CA ASP A 9 -1.80 -10.97 -7.40
C ASP A 9 -1.17 -9.59 -7.21
N VAL A 10 -1.55 -8.85 -6.16
CA VAL A 10 -0.94 -7.58 -5.76
C VAL A 10 -0.03 -7.85 -4.56
N ALA A 11 1.22 -8.17 -4.86
CA ALA A 11 2.27 -8.23 -3.87
C ALA A 11 2.34 -6.89 -3.13
N ALA A 12 2.50 -6.92 -1.81
CA ALA A 12 2.69 -5.70 -1.08
C ALA A 12 4.13 -5.21 -1.31
N ASP A 13 4.30 -4.15 -2.11
CA ASP A 13 5.62 -3.62 -2.53
C ASP A 13 6.62 -3.39 -1.40
N ARG A 14 6.11 -3.15 -0.19
CA ARG A 14 6.84 -2.69 0.98
C ARG A 14 6.43 -3.43 2.24
N THR A 15 5.94 -4.66 2.11
CA THR A 15 5.56 -5.46 3.28
C THR A 15 6.32 -6.77 3.30
N GLU A 16 6.72 -7.19 4.50
CA GLU A 16 7.31 -8.49 4.77
C GLU A 16 6.50 -9.18 5.86
N PHE A 17 6.59 -10.50 5.93
CA PHE A 17 6.10 -11.22 7.10
C PHE A 17 6.97 -10.79 8.29
N GLY A 18 6.38 -10.26 9.36
CA GLY A 18 7.19 -9.88 10.53
C GLY A 18 7.67 -11.08 11.35
N HIS A 19 7.24 -12.31 11.00
CA HIS A 19 7.93 -13.53 11.40
C HIS A 19 8.99 -13.88 10.34
N PRO A 20 10.29 -13.71 10.62
CA PRO A 20 11.35 -13.93 9.63
C PRO A 20 11.33 -15.37 9.09
N ASP A 21 11.09 -16.38 9.93
CA ASP A 21 11.01 -17.76 9.45
C ASP A 21 9.89 -18.01 8.46
N VAL A 22 8.74 -17.34 8.59
CA VAL A 22 7.66 -17.47 7.60
C VAL A 22 8.13 -16.92 6.25
N ALA A 23 8.79 -15.77 6.24
CA ALA A 23 9.38 -15.22 5.02
C ALA A 23 10.44 -16.16 4.43
N LEU A 24 11.35 -16.70 5.26
CA LEU A 24 12.41 -17.61 4.82
C LEU A 24 11.84 -18.91 4.26
N VAL A 25 10.93 -19.57 4.99
CA VAL A 25 10.32 -20.85 4.59
C VAL A 25 9.47 -20.68 3.33
N LEU A 26 8.63 -19.65 3.25
CA LEU A 26 7.83 -19.39 2.05
C LEU A 26 8.72 -19.02 0.85
N THR A 27 9.84 -18.33 1.08
CA THR A 27 10.84 -18.08 0.02
C THR A 27 11.44 -19.39 -0.45
N GLN A 28 11.90 -20.26 0.46
CA GLN A 28 12.45 -21.57 0.10
C GLN A 28 11.44 -22.41 -0.68
N LEU A 29 10.20 -22.54 -0.17
CA LEU A 29 9.15 -23.28 -0.84
C LEU A 29 8.87 -22.73 -2.24
N SER A 30 8.78 -21.41 -2.40
CA SER A 30 8.58 -20.77 -3.71
C SER A 30 9.68 -21.17 -4.70
N TYR A 31 10.95 -21.15 -4.28
CA TYR A 31 12.07 -21.57 -5.12
C TYR A 31 12.11 -23.09 -5.35
N TYR A 32 11.69 -23.92 -4.38
CA TYR A 32 11.57 -25.36 -4.58
C TYR A 32 10.51 -25.72 -5.61
N TYR A 33 9.39 -25.00 -5.65
CA TYR A 33 8.33 -25.23 -6.64
C TYR A 33 8.67 -24.65 -8.02
N SER A 34 9.29 -23.47 -8.08
CA SER A 34 9.59 -22.79 -9.36
C SER A 34 10.93 -23.22 -9.98
N GLY A 35 11.88 -23.66 -9.17
CA GLY A 35 13.26 -23.91 -9.56
C GLY A 35 14.03 -22.62 -9.84
N LEU A 36 15.35 -22.74 -10.04
CA LEU A 36 16.19 -21.61 -10.42
C LEU A 36 16.07 -21.28 -11.91
N SER A 37 16.18 -20.00 -12.27
CA SER A 37 16.38 -19.60 -13.67
C SER A 37 17.80 -19.92 -14.13
N ASP A 38 18.00 -19.95 -15.45
CA ASP A 38 19.33 -20.17 -16.05
C ASP A 38 20.34 -19.12 -15.58
N SER A 39 19.90 -17.86 -15.47
CA SER A 39 20.75 -16.77 -14.97
C SER A 39 21.11 -16.92 -13.50
N GLN A 40 20.24 -17.52 -12.68
CA GLN A 40 20.53 -17.81 -11.28
C GLN A 40 21.48 -18.99 -11.13
N LEU A 41 21.32 -20.04 -11.95
CA LEU A 41 22.27 -21.15 -12.00
C LEU A 41 23.66 -20.69 -12.42
N ILE A 42 23.78 -19.82 -13.44
CA ILE A 42 25.06 -19.22 -13.83
C ILE A 42 25.71 -18.51 -12.63
N GLN A 43 24.95 -17.69 -11.90
CA GLN A 43 25.47 -17.00 -10.70
C GLN A 43 26.00 -17.98 -9.65
N CYS A 44 25.29 -19.09 -9.42
CA CYS A 44 25.78 -20.13 -8.51
C CYS A 44 27.14 -20.68 -8.96
N PHE A 45 27.29 -21.02 -10.24
CA PHE A 45 28.54 -21.57 -10.76
C PHE A 45 29.69 -20.57 -10.80
N ASP A 46 29.41 -19.30 -11.14
CA ASP A 46 30.40 -18.23 -11.14
C ASP A 46 30.94 -18.03 -9.72
N ARG A 47 30.05 -17.92 -8.72
CA ARG A 47 30.47 -17.84 -7.31
C ARG A 47 31.20 -19.09 -6.85
N LEU A 48 30.72 -20.28 -7.21
CA LEU A 48 31.35 -21.54 -6.87
C LEU A 48 32.80 -21.57 -7.38
N THR A 49 33.05 -21.04 -8.59
CA THR A 49 34.38 -20.99 -9.19
C THR A 49 35.26 -19.90 -8.59
N GLU A 50 34.69 -18.73 -8.30
CA GLU A 50 35.45 -17.54 -7.92
C GLU A 50 35.69 -17.40 -6.41
N LYS A 51 34.76 -17.90 -5.57
CA LYS A 51 34.72 -17.58 -4.14
C LYS A 51 34.84 -18.78 -3.21
N GLU A 52 34.52 -19.99 -3.66
CA GLU A 52 34.60 -21.18 -2.80
C GLU A 52 36.00 -21.77 -2.78
N THR A 53 36.43 -22.21 -1.60
CA THR A 53 37.76 -22.81 -1.41
C THR A 53 37.83 -24.25 -1.92
N ASP A 54 36.72 -24.99 -1.84
CA ASP A 54 36.57 -26.33 -2.42
C ASP A 54 35.29 -26.44 -3.26
N PRO A 55 35.32 -25.90 -4.50
CA PRO A 55 34.19 -25.97 -5.43
C PRO A 55 33.77 -27.42 -5.73
N ARG A 56 34.75 -28.34 -5.72
CA ARG A 56 34.55 -29.73 -6.07
C ARG A 56 33.69 -30.46 -5.04
N SER A 57 34.00 -30.31 -3.75
CA SER A 57 33.22 -30.97 -2.70
C SER A 57 31.78 -30.49 -2.68
N ILE A 58 31.56 -29.18 -2.85
CA ILE A 58 30.20 -28.60 -2.91
C ILE A 58 29.44 -29.14 -4.12
N TYR A 59 30.05 -29.17 -5.30
CA TYR A 59 29.42 -29.71 -6.51
C TYR A 59 29.10 -31.20 -6.39
N GLU A 60 30.00 -31.99 -5.77
CA GLU A 60 29.75 -33.41 -5.50
C GLU A 60 28.53 -33.59 -4.58
N GLN A 61 28.30 -32.71 -3.60
CA GLN A 61 27.07 -32.73 -2.79
C GLN A 61 25.82 -32.44 -3.61
N TRP A 62 25.87 -31.47 -4.55
CA TRP A 62 24.74 -31.17 -5.44
C TRP A 62 24.35 -32.41 -6.24
N ILE A 63 25.32 -33.11 -6.82
CA ILE A 63 25.09 -34.31 -7.62
C ILE A 63 24.63 -35.50 -6.76
N LEU A 64 25.08 -35.63 -5.53
CA LEU A 64 24.64 -36.69 -4.61
C LEU A 64 23.16 -36.57 -4.21
N ALA A 65 22.58 -35.37 -4.27
CA ALA A 65 21.16 -35.13 -4.05
C ALA A 65 20.27 -35.61 -5.22
N GLU A 66 20.85 -35.84 -6.39
CA GLU A 66 20.12 -36.31 -7.57
C GLU A 66 20.09 -37.84 -7.67
N GLU A 67 19.06 -38.36 -8.33
CA GLU A 67 18.99 -39.79 -8.63
C GLU A 67 20.10 -40.19 -9.62
N GLN A 68 20.93 -41.17 -9.27
CA GLN A 68 22.14 -41.50 -10.06
C GLN A 68 21.87 -41.88 -11.53
N TYR A 69 20.66 -42.36 -11.84
CA TYR A 69 20.24 -42.71 -13.19
C TYR A 69 19.76 -41.50 -14.01
N SER A 70 19.39 -40.38 -13.37
CA SER A 70 18.93 -39.15 -14.04
C SER A 70 20.08 -38.19 -14.37
N VAL A 71 21.27 -38.39 -13.80
CA VAL A 71 22.44 -37.50 -14.00
C VAL A 71 23.29 -37.94 -15.21
N PRO A 72 23.40 -37.13 -16.28
CA PRO A 72 24.27 -37.40 -17.42
C PRO A 72 25.74 -37.57 -17.04
N THR A 73 26.44 -38.49 -17.69
CA THR A 73 27.86 -38.78 -17.40
C THR A 73 28.76 -37.55 -17.61
N SER A 74 28.37 -36.66 -18.53
CA SER A 74 29.05 -35.39 -18.83
C SER A 74 29.15 -34.45 -17.62
N ILE A 75 28.20 -34.52 -16.67
CA ILE A 75 28.11 -33.59 -15.54
C ILE A 75 28.36 -34.24 -14.17
N LYS A 76 28.68 -35.55 -14.10
CA LYS A 76 28.88 -36.26 -12.82
C LYS A 76 30.06 -35.73 -11.99
N LEU A 77 31.05 -35.15 -12.64
CA LEU A 77 32.26 -34.66 -11.99
C LEU A 77 32.42 -33.17 -12.26
N TRP A 78 32.86 -32.43 -11.24
CA TRP A 78 33.15 -30.99 -11.36
C TRP A 78 34.08 -30.66 -12.54
N LYS A 79 35.09 -31.50 -12.79
CA LYS A 79 36.04 -31.34 -13.91
C LYS A 79 35.39 -31.45 -15.29
N GLY A 80 34.21 -32.07 -15.40
CA GLY A 80 33.48 -32.22 -16.65
C GLY A 80 32.62 -31.01 -17.01
N ILE A 81 32.50 -30.03 -16.11
CA ILE A 81 31.62 -28.87 -16.29
C ILE A 81 32.27 -27.82 -17.16
N ASN A 82 31.61 -27.49 -18.27
CA ASN A 82 32.00 -26.43 -19.19
C ASN A 82 30.82 -25.48 -19.42
N LEU A 83 30.77 -24.38 -18.66
CA LEU A 83 29.71 -23.37 -18.78
C LEU A 83 29.68 -22.65 -20.14
N LYS A 84 30.74 -22.76 -20.95
CA LYS A 84 30.79 -22.21 -22.32
C LYS A 84 30.15 -23.14 -23.34
N ASP A 85 30.00 -24.42 -23.02
CA ASP A 85 29.29 -25.37 -23.86
C ASP A 85 27.78 -25.16 -23.70
N TYR A 86 27.16 -24.56 -24.73
CA TYR A 86 25.73 -24.30 -24.73
C TYR A 86 24.91 -25.58 -24.60
N GLN A 87 25.31 -26.66 -25.29
CA GLN A 87 24.54 -27.90 -25.34
C GLN A 87 24.57 -28.61 -23.99
N GLN A 88 25.76 -28.75 -23.38
CA GLN A 88 25.88 -29.31 -22.02
C GLN A 88 25.07 -28.48 -21.02
N ARG A 89 25.16 -27.15 -21.12
CA ARG A 89 24.50 -26.24 -20.18
C ARG A 89 22.98 -26.32 -20.26
N THR A 90 22.39 -26.25 -21.45
CA THR A 90 20.93 -26.17 -21.61
C THR A 90 20.23 -27.52 -21.59
N HIS A 91 20.90 -28.61 -21.97
CA HIS A 91 20.28 -29.93 -22.06
C HIS A 91 20.66 -30.89 -20.92
N ASP A 92 21.86 -30.77 -20.36
CA ASP A 92 22.30 -31.66 -19.28
C ASP A 92 22.27 -30.93 -17.93
N LEU A 93 23.07 -29.87 -17.79
CA LEU A 93 23.40 -29.28 -16.50
C LEU A 93 22.23 -28.53 -15.84
N PHE A 94 21.63 -27.58 -16.56
CA PHE A 94 20.57 -26.75 -15.97
C PHE A 94 19.28 -27.53 -15.73
N PRO A 95 18.80 -28.38 -16.63
CA PRO A 95 17.63 -29.22 -16.34
C PRO A 95 17.82 -30.12 -15.11
N THR A 96 19.00 -30.73 -14.94
CA THR A 96 19.29 -31.58 -13.78
C THR A 96 19.32 -30.78 -12.48
N LEU A 97 19.93 -29.58 -12.46
CA LEU A 97 20.15 -28.84 -11.22
C LEU A 97 19.06 -27.81 -10.87
N ARG A 98 18.13 -27.53 -11.80
CA ARG A 98 17.12 -26.46 -11.64
C ARG A 98 16.26 -26.62 -10.38
N TYR A 99 15.87 -27.85 -10.08
CA TYR A 99 15.00 -28.18 -8.94
C TYR A 99 15.77 -28.85 -7.81
N ASN A 100 17.11 -28.89 -7.90
CA ASN A 100 17.94 -29.46 -6.85
C ASN A 100 17.89 -28.55 -5.61
N MET A 101 17.33 -29.09 -4.51
CA MET A 101 17.12 -28.31 -3.28
C MET A 101 18.44 -27.78 -2.69
N ILE A 102 19.55 -28.51 -2.83
CA ILE A 102 20.86 -28.07 -2.31
C ILE A 102 21.40 -26.89 -3.12
N VAL A 103 21.23 -26.91 -4.44
CA VAL A 103 21.62 -25.79 -5.33
C VAL A 103 20.75 -24.57 -5.06
N ILE A 104 19.45 -24.77 -4.84
CA ILE A 104 18.51 -23.72 -4.46
C ILE A 104 18.90 -23.11 -3.12
N ASP A 105 19.19 -23.92 -2.11
CA ASP A 105 19.65 -23.44 -0.79
C ASP A 105 20.98 -22.69 -0.92
N TYR A 106 21.91 -23.17 -1.76
CA TYR A 106 23.15 -22.46 -2.04
C TYR A 106 22.88 -21.08 -2.64
N PHE A 107 21.97 -20.98 -3.61
CA PHE A 107 21.58 -19.70 -4.21
C PHE A 107 20.97 -18.76 -3.16
N LEU A 108 19.99 -19.24 -2.40
CA LEU A 108 19.27 -18.45 -1.41
C LEU A 108 20.21 -17.94 -0.30
N ASN A 109 21.08 -18.79 0.23
CA ASN A 109 22.01 -18.44 1.31
C ASN A 109 23.13 -17.48 0.89
N ASN A 110 23.47 -17.40 -0.40
CA ASN A 110 24.59 -16.58 -0.86
C ASN A 110 24.17 -15.29 -1.57
N PHE A 111 22.98 -15.24 -2.16
CA PHE A 111 22.53 -14.10 -2.97
C PHE A 111 21.27 -13.44 -2.44
N VAL A 112 20.33 -14.21 -1.89
CA VAL A 112 19.02 -13.69 -1.46
C VAL A 112 19.06 -13.31 0.02
N PHE A 113 19.25 -14.26 0.93
CA PHE A 113 19.15 -14.02 2.37
C PHE A 113 20.18 -13.03 2.93
N PRO A 114 21.46 -13.02 2.51
CA PRO A 114 22.41 -12.02 3.02
C PRO A 114 22.01 -10.57 2.71
N ARG A 115 21.29 -10.36 1.61
CA ARG A 115 20.80 -9.06 1.18
C ARG A 115 19.44 -8.74 1.82
N GLU A 116 18.50 -9.67 1.71
CA GLU A 116 17.08 -9.43 2.00
C GLU A 116 16.70 -9.74 3.46
N ALA A 117 17.36 -10.72 4.10
CA ALA A 117 17.11 -11.10 5.50
C ALA A 117 18.06 -10.40 6.49
N LYS A 118 18.72 -9.33 6.07
CA LYS A 118 19.60 -8.53 6.95
C LYS A 118 18.76 -7.88 8.04
N GLN A 119 19.21 -7.98 9.29
CA GLN A 119 18.57 -7.34 10.45
C GLN A 119 19.55 -6.43 11.16
N PHE A 120 19.02 -5.39 11.82
CA PHE A 120 19.79 -4.56 12.74
C PHE A 120 19.55 -5.04 14.17
N PRO A 121 20.50 -4.86 15.10
CA PRO A 121 20.30 -5.27 16.50
C PRO A 121 19.18 -4.48 17.18
N HIS A 122 18.97 -3.24 16.74
CA HIS A 122 17.95 -2.35 17.29
C HIS A 122 17.26 -1.57 16.19
N LYS A 123 16.01 -1.21 16.44
CA LYS A 123 15.19 -0.33 15.60
C LYS A 123 14.63 0.84 16.39
N LEU A 124 14.38 1.94 15.69
CA LEU A 124 13.54 3.03 16.17
C LEU A 124 12.14 2.83 15.61
N VAL A 125 11.15 2.71 16.50
CA VAL A 125 9.75 2.48 16.11
C VAL A 125 8.92 3.67 16.52
N ALA A 126 8.03 4.10 15.63
CA ALA A 126 6.91 4.97 15.95
C ALA A 126 5.61 4.18 15.75
N SER A 127 4.70 4.30 16.69
CA SER A 127 3.38 3.66 16.70
C SER A 127 2.28 4.74 16.70
N PRO A 128 1.01 4.35 16.50
CA PRO A 128 -0.11 5.27 16.64
C PRO A 128 -0.12 6.01 18.00
N TRP A 129 0.39 5.40 19.07
CA TRP A 129 0.53 6.05 20.37
C TRP A 129 1.49 7.24 20.33
N ASP A 130 2.61 7.11 19.61
CA ASP A 130 3.60 8.17 19.45
C ASP A 130 3.03 9.32 18.59
N LEU A 131 2.25 8.99 17.56
CA LEU A 131 1.57 9.98 16.71
C LEU A 131 0.57 10.84 17.49
N ALA A 132 -0.13 10.23 18.45
CA ALA A 132 -1.10 10.87 19.34
C ALA A 132 -0.48 11.42 20.63
N SER A 133 0.86 11.48 20.73
CA SER A 133 1.55 11.92 21.94
C SER A 133 1.17 13.34 22.34
N SER A 134 0.94 13.54 23.64
CA SER A 134 0.75 14.86 24.26
C SER A 134 2.01 15.73 24.23
N LEU A 135 3.17 15.16 23.91
CA LEU A 135 4.43 15.91 23.75
C LEU A 135 4.46 16.77 22.47
N ARG A 136 3.50 16.58 21.55
CA ARG A 136 3.45 17.34 20.30
C ARG A 136 2.90 18.74 20.54
N SER A 137 3.46 19.71 19.81
CA SER A 137 2.99 21.10 19.85
C SER A 137 1.70 21.34 19.05
N LYS A 138 1.35 20.43 18.12
CA LYS A 138 0.19 20.55 17.24
C LYS A 138 -0.91 19.57 17.66
N ILE A 139 -2.15 20.04 17.60
CA ILE A 139 -3.34 19.21 17.86
C ILE A 139 -3.49 18.18 16.73
N VAL A 140 -3.84 16.95 17.10
CA VAL A 140 -4.15 15.87 16.16
C VAL A 140 -5.67 15.70 16.10
N THR A 141 -6.25 15.88 14.93
CA THR A 141 -7.67 15.61 14.66
C THR A 141 -7.79 14.76 13.39
N GLY A 142 -8.86 13.98 13.32
CA GLY A 142 -9.14 13.12 12.17
C GLY A 142 -10.62 12.80 12.08
N PHE A 143 -11.06 12.39 10.89
CA PHE A 143 -12.42 11.93 10.65
C PHE A 143 -12.37 10.43 10.41
N SER A 144 -13.22 9.68 11.12
CA SER A 144 -13.44 8.27 10.83
C SER A 144 -14.80 8.09 10.18
N GLY A 145 -14.84 7.31 9.10
CA GLY A 145 -16.10 6.87 8.50
C GLY A 145 -16.69 5.63 9.17
N THR A 146 -16.00 5.02 10.12
CA THR A 146 -16.46 3.82 10.83
C THR A 146 -16.05 3.80 12.30
N ASN A 147 -16.71 2.94 13.08
CA ASN A 147 -16.58 2.89 14.54
C ASN A 147 -15.89 1.60 15.06
N ASP A 148 -15.69 0.57 14.23
CA ASP A 148 -15.28 -0.76 14.75
C ASP A 148 -13.86 -0.77 15.36
N THR A 149 -13.00 0.16 14.95
CA THR A 149 -11.62 0.27 15.43
C THR A 149 -11.44 1.20 16.63
N GLN A 150 -12.53 1.74 17.20
CA GLN A 150 -12.49 2.69 18.32
C GLN A 150 -11.65 2.18 19.50
N LEU A 151 -11.77 0.89 19.83
CA LEU A 151 -11.05 0.26 20.94
C LEU A 151 -9.53 0.24 20.75
N LEU A 152 -9.06 0.35 19.51
CA LEU A 152 -7.65 0.33 19.13
C LEU A 152 -7.04 1.74 19.00
N LEU A 153 -7.83 2.80 19.25
CA LEU A 153 -7.31 4.16 19.26
C LEU A 153 -6.39 4.38 20.48
N PRO A 154 -5.29 5.13 20.33
CA PRO A 154 -4.45 5.56 21.45
C PRO A 154 -5.29 6.26 22.53
N VAL A 155 -4.90 6.14 23.80
CA VAL A 155 -5.68 6.70 24.93
C VAL A 155 -5.83 8.23 24.89
N HIS A 156 -4.97 8.92 24.15
CA HIS A 156 -5.01 10.38 23.98
C HIS A 156 -5.97 10.83 22.87
N ILE A 157 -6.53 9.89 22.09
CA ILE A 157 -7.51 10.20 21.05
C ILE A 157 -8.90 9.95 21.63
N GLU A 158 -9.69 11.02 21.68
CA GLU A 158 -11.10 10.97 22.04
C GLU A 158 -11.96 10.97 20.77
N GLN A 159 -12.96 10.10 20.74
CA GLN A 159 -13.91 10.06 19.65
C GLN A 159 -15.09 10.99 19.94
N CYS A 160 -15.33 11.93 19.03
CA CYS A 160 -16.43 12.87 19.11
C CYS A 160 -17.51 12.52 18.08
N ASP A 161 -18.40 11.60 18.44
CA ASP A 161 -19.48 11.18 17.55
C ASP A 161 -20.51 12.30 17.36
N LEU A 162 -20.82 12.60 16.10
CA LEU A 162 -21.87 13.57 15.74
C LEU A 162 -23.25 12.95 15.95
N VAL A 163 -24.11 13.64 16.70
CA VAL A 163 -25.47 13.17 17.03
C VAL A 163 -26.29 12.91 15.77
N GLU A 164 -26.10 13.72 14.73
CA GLU A 164 -26.75 13.60 13.43
C GLU A 164 -26.40 12.28 12.72
N LEU A 165 -25.22 11.73 12.98
CA LEU A 165 -24.69 10.53 12.31
C LEU A 165 -24.90 9.24 13.10
N GLN A 166 -25.35 9.29 14.36
CA GLN A 166 -25.57 8.11 15.20
C GLN A 166 -26.51 7.07 14.58
N LYS A 167 -27.44 7.50 13.71
CA LYS A 167 -28.41 6.61 13.05
C LYS A 167 -27.85 5.91 11.81
N THR A 168 -26.69 6.33 11.32
CA THR A 168 -26.16 5.89 10.02
C THR A 168 -25.89 4.39 10.00
N ASP A 169 -25.27 3.84 11.05
CA ASP A 169 -24.98 2.41 11.16
C ASP A 169 -26.26 1.56 11.12
N ALA A 170 -27.30 1.98 11.85
CA ALA A 170 -28.58 1.30 11.87
C ALA A 170 -29.28 1.35 10.49
N ILE A 171 -29.20 2.49 9.79
CA ILE A 171 -29.76 2.64 8.44
C ILE A 171 -29.05 1.71 7.47
N VAL A 172 -27.73 1.59 7.56
CA VAL A 172 -26.95 0.73 6.68
C VAL A 172 -27.30 -0.74 6.88
N ILE A 173 -27.38 -1.20 8.14
CA ILE A 173 -27.83 -2.56 8.44
C ILE A 173 -29.28 -2.79 7.99
N ASN A 174 -30.17 -1.81 8.16
CA ASN A 174 -31.56 -1.91 7.71
C ASN A 174 -31.67 -2.04 6.18
N ASN A 175 -30.82 -1.33 5.42
CA ASN A 175 -30.77 -1.46 3.96
C ASN A 175 -30.20 -2.81 3.52
N LEU A 176 -29.27 -3.38 4.29
CA LEU A 176 -28.75 -4.72 4.04
C LEU A 176 -29.82 -5.79 4.28
N LEU A 177 -30.55 -5.70 5.39
CA LEU A 177 -31.58 -6.66 5.82
C LEU A 177 -32.88 -6.63 5.00
N GLN A 178 -32.90 -5.98 3.83
CA GLN A 178 -34.07 -6.00 2.95
C GLN A 178 -34.26 -7.40 2.32
N PRO A 179 -35.51 -7.83 2.06
CA PRO A 179 -35.80 -9.15 1.50
C PRO A 179 -35.09 -9.44 0.17
N GLU A 180 -34.85 -8.42 -0.65
CA GLU A 180 -34.14 -8.58 -1.93
C GLU A 180 -32.69 -9.07 -1.78
N ASN A 181 -32.11 -8.92 -0.59
CA ASN A 181 -30.73 -9.30 -0.29
C ASN A 181 -30.62 -10.65 0.45
N GLU A 182 -31.71 -11.39 0.64
CA GLU A 182 -31.71 -12.65 1.40
C GLU A 182 -31.08 -13.84 0.66
N THR A 183 -30.48 -13.61 -0.51
CA THR A 183 -29.91 -14.68 -1.34
C THR A 183 -28.45 -14.98 -0.99
N TYR A 184 -28.15 -16.27 -0.86
CA TYR A 184 -26.81 -16.77 -0.55
C TYR A 184 -26.52 -18.05 -1.32
N GLU A 185 -25.33 -18.12 -1.91
CA GLU A 185 -24.79 -19.29 -2.60
C GLU A 185 -23.38 -19.60 -2.06
N TYR A 186 -22.97 -20.86 -2.15
CA TYR A 186 -21.59 -21.25 -1.84
C TYR A 186 -21.04 -22.15 -2.94
N LEU A 187 -19.75 -22.00 -3.19
CA LEU A 187 -19.06 -22.72 -4.25
C LEU A 187 -18.50 -24.06 -3.73
N PRO A 188 -18.55 -25.12 -4.55
CA PRO A 188 -17.83 -26.37 -4.28
C PRO A 188 -16.32 -26.16 -4.09
N PHE A 189 -15.67 -27.15 -3.47
CA PHE A 189 -14.21 -27.17 -3.40
C PHE A 189 -13.58 -27.11 -4.80
N ASN A 190 -12.49 -26.35 -4.93
CA ASN A 190 -11.69 -26.21 -6.16
C ASN A 190 -12.49 -25.70 -7.38
N SER A 191 -13.49 -24.84 -7.15
CA SER A 191 -14.21 -24.18 -8.24
C SER A 191 -13.27 -23.27 -9.02
N THR A 192 -13.16 -23.48 -10.33
CA THR A 192 -12.31 -22.65 -11.20
C THR A 192 -12.96 -21.29 -11.45
N LEU A 193 -12.18 -20.29 -11.90
CA LEU A 193 -12.70 -19.00 -12.36
C LEU A 193 -13.89 -19.15 -13.32
N GLU A 194 -13.84 -20.13 -14.22
CA GLU A 194 -14.90 -20.37 -15.20
C GLU A 194 -16.18 -20.88 -14.56
N ASP A 195 -16.06 -21.81 -13.61
CA ASP A 195 -17.20 -22.37 -12.89
C ASP A 195 -17.95 -21.26 -12.12
N ILE A 196 -17.19 -20.39 -11.45
CA ILE A 196 -17.73 -19.28 -10.66
C ILE A 196 -18.47 -18.29 -11.57
N LEU A 197 -17.83 -17.84 -12.65
CA LEU A 197 -18.45 -16.91 -13.59
C LEU A 197 -19.67 -17.51 -14.27
N ASN A 198 -19.63 -18.79 -14.66
CA ASN A 198 -20.77 -19.47 -15.24
C ASN A 198 -21.96 -19.55 -14.27
N GLN A 199 -21.73 -19.77 -12.98
CA GLN A 199 -22.80 -19.73 -11.99
C GLN A 199 -23.38 -18.33 -11.79
N ILE A 200 -22.53 -17.30 -11.78
CA ILE A 200 -22.96 -15.89 -11.66
C ILE A 200 -23.81 -15.48 -12.87
N ILE A 201 -23.40 -15.86 -14.09
CA ILE A 201 -24.10 -15.47 -15.33
C ILE A 201 -25.43 -16.20 -15.46
N ASN A 202 -25.47 -17.47 -15.08
CA ASN A 202 -26.69 -18.28 -15.10
C ASN A 202 -27.55 -18.12 -13.84
N TYR A 203 -27.23 -17.13 -13.00
CA TYR A 203 -28.01 -16.84 -11.82
C TYR A 203 -29.43 -16.40 -12.18
N LYS A 204 -30.38 -16.58 -11.25
CA LYS A 204 -31.82 -16.34 -11.47
C LYS A 204 -32.12 -14.90 -11.89
N THR A 205 -31.26 -13.98 -11.49
CA THR A 205 -31.32 -12.55 -11.77
C THR A 205 -30.01 -12.08 -12.40
N THR A 206 -30.07 -10.98 -13.16
CA THR A 206 -28.88 -10.44 -13.82
C THR A 206 -27.97 -9.76 -12.81
N ILE A 207 -26.75 -10.30 -12.63
CA ILE A 207 -25.71 -9.68 -11.81
C ILE A 207 -24.87 -8.76 -12.69
N ASN A 208 -24.75 -7.50 -12.30
CA ASN A 208 -24.02 -6.47 -13.05
C ASN A 208 -22.69 -6.10 -12.41
N VAL A 209 -22.55 -6.35 -11.11
CA VAL A 209 -21.38 -5.95 -10.33
C VAL A 209 -20.87 -7.16 -9.54
N ILE A 210 -19.56 -7.39 -9.55
CA ILE A 210 -18.88 -8.32 -8.65
C ILE A 210 -18.07 -7.47 -7.68
N LEU A 211 -18.38 -7.61 -6.39
CA LEU A 211 -17.65 -7.02 -5.28
C LEU A 211 -16.80 -8.13 -4.63
N ASP A 212 -15.59 -8.32 -5.12
CA ASP A 212 -14.69 -9.38 -4.68
C ASP A 212 -13.89 -9.00 -3.42
N ILE A 213 -14.59 -8.82 -2.30
CA ILE A 213 -13.96 -8.52 -1.00
C ILE A 213 -13.44 -9.75 -0.26
N GLY A 214 -13.88 -10.94 -0.70
CA GLY A 214 -13.51 -12.22 -0.16
C GLY A 214 -12.39 -12.93 -0.90
N ALA A 215 -11.82 -12.30 -1.95
CA ALA A 215 -10.80 -12.88 -2.83
C ALA A 215 -11.19 -14.28 -3.33
N LEU A 216 -12.45 -14.43 -3.77
CA LEU A 216 -13.03 -15.72 -4.16
C LEU A 216 -12.48 -16.21 -5.49
N PHE A 217 -12.11 -15.28 -6.37
CA PHE A 217 -11.46 -15.60 -7.62
C PHE A 217 -9.97 -15.75 -7.32
N ILE A 218 -9.42 -16.97 -7.33
CA ILE A 218 -8.00 -17.24 -7.01
C ILE A 218 -7.13 -17.36 -8.28
N ASP A 219 -7.71 -17.69 -9.43
CA ASP A 219 -6.96 -17.94 -10.67
C ASP A 219 -7.18 -16.84 -11.74
N GLY A 220 -6.42 -15.74 -11.71
CA GLY A 220 -6.44 -14.70 -12.76
C GLY A 220 -6.51 -13.24 -12.27
N THR A 221 -5.88 -12.33 -13.00
CA THR A 221 -5.87 -10.90 -12.68
C THR A 221 -7.26 -10.25 -12.79
N ASN A 222 -7.43 -9.04 -12.27
CA ASN A 222 -8.65 -8.25 -12.45
C ASN A 222 -9.07 -8.16 -13.93
N ARG A 223 -8.07 -8.03 -14.83
CA ARG A 223 -8.26 -8.05 -16.28
C ARG A 223 -8.80 -9.40 -16.75
N ASP A 224 -8.17 -10.50 -16.36
CA ASP A 224 -8.56 -11.85 -16.81
C ASP A 224 -10.00 -12.16 -16.40
N ILE A 225 -10.38 -11.80 -15.17
CA ILE A 225 -11.73 -12.00 -14.65
C ILE A 225 -12.74 -11.15 -15.43
N ALA A 226 -12.46 -9.85 -15.61
CA ALA A 226 -13.36 -8.95 -16.32
C ALA A 226 -13.54 -9.32 -17.80
N VAL A 227 -12.45 -9.67 -18.49
CA VAL A 227 -12.49 -10.09 -19.90
C VAL A 227 -13.23 -11.42 -20.05
N LYS A 228 -12.97 -12.39 -19.17
CA LYS A 228 -13.67 -13.68 -19.21
C LYS A 228 -15.15 -13.53 -18.89
N TRP A 229 -15.50 -12.70 -17.92
CA TRP A 229 -16.90 -12.39 -17.60
C TRP A 229 -17.60 -11.70 -18.78
N LEU A 230 -16.93 -10.75 -19.45
CA LEU A 230 -17.45 -10.14 -20.67
C LEU A 230 -17.74 -11.21 -21.73
N ASN A 231 -16.78 -12.07 -22.05
CA ASN A 231 -16.90 -13.11 -23.07
C ASN A 231 -18.10 -14.03 -22.85
N LEU A 232 -18.34 -14.43 -21.59
CA LEU A 232 -19.46 -15.30 -21.23
C LEU A 232 -20.81 -14.56 -21.14
N SER A 233 -20.79 -13.23 -21.00
CA SER A 233 -22.00 -12.39 -20.90
C SER A 233 -22.73 -12.24 -22.23
N ASN A 234 -24.05 -12.04 -22.18
CA ASN A 234 -24.90 -11.88 -23.37
C ASN A 234 -24.50 -10.65 -24.22
N LYS A 235 -24.08 -10.91 -25.47
CA LYS A 235 -23.60 -9.92 -26.44
C LYS A 235 -24.63 -8.83 -26.80
N ASN A 236 -25.92 -9.10 -26.64
CA ASN A 236 -26.96 -8.10 -26.95
C ASN A 236 -27.18 -7.11 -25.79
N LYS A 237 -26.77 -7.47 -24.58
CA LYS A 237 -27.00 -6.68 -23.36
C LYS A 237 -25.74 -5.99 -22.84
N ILE A 238 -24.60 -6.67 -22.90
CA ILE A 238 -23.34 -6.20 -22.30
C ILE A 238 -22.31 -5.99 -23.41
N ASP A 239 -21.79 -4.77 -23.51
CA ASP A 239 -20.78 -4.38 -24.49
C ASP A 239 -19.38 -4.24 -23.84
N TYR A 240 -19.32 -3.88 -22.56
CA TYR A 240 -18.07 -3.52 -21.89
C TYR A 240 -17.91 -4.21 -20.53
N ALA A 241 -16.66 -4.46 -20.15
CA ALA A 241 -16.29 -4.81 -18.78
C ALA A 241 -15.35 -3.77 -18.19
N ILE A 242 -15.64 -3.36 -16.96
CA ILE A 242 -14.93 -2.32 -16.23
C ILE A 242 -14.24 -2.97 -15.03
N TYR A 243 -12.94 -2.69 -14.89
CA TYR A 243 -12.10 -3.23 -13.83
C TYR A 243 -10.98 -2.24 -13.48
N PHE A 244 -10.25 -2.55 -12.42
CA PHE A 244 -9.08 -1.79 -12.01
C PHE A 244 -7.80 -2.48 -12.47
N ASP A 245 -6.93 -1.72 -13.12
CA ASP A 245 -5.54 -2.08 -13.38
C ASP A 245 -4.65 -1.18 -12.53
N SER A 246 -4.10 -1.74 -11.45
CA SER A 246 -3.57 -0.94 -10.33
C SER A 246 -4.63 0.08 -9.89
N ASP A 247 -4.29 1.37 -9.72
CA ASP A 247 -5.25 2.40 -9.29
C ASP A 247 -6.09 3.03 -10.42
N SER A 248 -5.97 2.55 -11.66
CA SER A 248 -6.65 3.15 -12.82
C SER A 248 -7.87 2.35 -13.26
N ILE A 249 -8.98 3.05 -13.56
CA ILE A 249 -10.20 2.43 -14.08
C ILE A 249 -10.02 2.15 -15.57
N VAL A 250 -10.06 0.87 -15.94
CA VAL A 250 -9.89 0.39 -17.30
C VAL A 250 -11.19 -0.24 -17.81
N VAL A 251 -11.47 -0.01 -19.09
CA VAL A 251 -12.61 -0.57 -19.81
C VAL A 251 -12.10 -1.50 -20.90
N CYS A 252 -12.63 -2.72 -20.96
CA CYS A 252 -12.45 -3.65 -22.07
C CYS A 252 -13.73 -3.74 -22.90
N ASP A 253 -13.61 -3.66 -24.23
CA ASP A 253 -14.70 -3.93 -25.15
C ASP A 253 -14.71 -5.39 -25.64
N ARG A 254 -15.65 -5.72 -26.54
CA ARG A 254 -15.78 -7.07 -27.14
C ARG A 254 -14.69 -7.41 -28.14
N GLU A 255 -13.91 -6.44 -28.59
CA GLU A 255 -12.78 -6.61 -29.50
C GLU A 255 -11.43 -6.69 -28.75
N TYR A 256 -11.47 -6.73 -27.41
CA TYR A 256 -10.32 -6.75 -26.50
C TYR A 256 -9.47 -5.48 -26.52
N HIS A 257 -10.07 -4.35 -26.94
CA HIS A 257 -9.42 -3.06 -26.78
C HIS A 257 -9.60 -2.52 -25.36
N HIS A 258 -8.57 -1.86 -24.87
CA HIS A 258 -8.51 -1.32 -23.52
C HIS A 258 -8.45 0.20 -23.54
N TYR A 259 -9.32 0.85 -22.77
CA TYR A 259 -9.45 2.30 -22.70
C TYR A 259 -9.49 2.79 -21.25
N ARG A 260 -9.10 4.05 -21.03
CA ARG A 260 -9.42 4.73 -19.78
C ARG A 260 -10.92 5.00 -19.73
N PHE A 261 -11.52 4.78 -18.56
CA PHE A 261 -12.97 4.90 -18.36
C PHE A 261 -13.51 6.25 -18.81
N GLU A 262 -12.86 7.36 -18.45
CA GLU A 262 -13.31 8.73 -18.74
C GLU A 262 -13.35 9.04 -20.24
N THR A 263 -12.53 8.36 -21.03
CA THR A 263 -12.43 8.56 -22.49
C THR A 263 -13.24 7.54 -23.29
N SER A 264 -13.83 6.56 -22.60
CA SER A 264 -14.52 5.45 -23.25
C SER A 264 -16.03 5.73 -23.40
N PRO A 265 -16.69 5.17 -24.44
CA PRO A 265 -18.15 5.21 -24.56
C PRO A 265 -18.90 4.52 -23.39
N ALA A 266 -18.20 3.68 -22.63
CA ALA A 266 -18.78 2.98 -21.47
C ALA A 266 -19.18 3.95 -20.34
N SER A 267 -18.50 5.10 -20.21
CA SER A 267 -18.81 6.11 -19.19
C SER A 267 -20.24 6.68 -19.31
N GLU A 268 -20.78 6.72 -20.52
CA GLU A 268 -22.14 7.19 -20.82
C GLU A 268 -23.18 6.06 -20.91
N ARG A 269 -22.71 4.80 -21.01
CA ARG A 269 -23.55 3.60 -21.24
C ARG A 269 -23.34 2.53 -20.17
N LEU A 270 -23.39 2.94 -18.90
CA LEU A 270 -23.17 2.06 -17.75
C LEU A 270 -24.16 0.89 -17.67
N ASP A 271 -25.35 1.04 -18.26
CA ASP A 271 -26.39 0.00 -18.37
C ASP A 271 -25.94 -1.22 -19.21
N ARG A 272 -24.92 -1.04 -20.06
CA ARG A 272 -24.34 -2.10 -20.91
C ARG A 272 -22.96 -2.54 -20.44
N CYS A 273 -22.64 -2.24 -19.18
CA CYS A 273 -21.36 -2.57 -18.57
C CYS A 273 -21.53 -3.61 -17.46
N VAL A 274 -20.51 -4.46 -17.29
CA VAL A 274 -20.30 -5.24 -16.07
C VAL A 274 -19.10 -4.69 -15.31
N PHE A 275 -19.12 -4.76 -13.98
CA PHE A 275 -18.12 -4.13 -13.12
C PHE A 275 -17.50 -5.15 -12.18
N TYR A 276 -16.19 -5.36 -12.31
CA TYR A 276 -15.43 -6.20 -11.40
C TYR A 276 -14.59 -5.31 -10.48
N LEU A 277 -14.84 -5.39 -9.17
CA LEU A 277 -14.15 -4.61 -8.14
C LEU A 277 -13.53 -5.57 -7.12
N ASP A 278 -12.21 -5.55 -6.98
CA ASP A 278 -11.48 -6.33 -5.98
C ASP A 278 -11.56 -5.71 -4.58
N GLU A 279 -10.91 -6.34 -3.59
CA GLU A 279 -10.88 -5.86 -2.21
C GLU A 279 -10.41 -4.41 -2.09
N ILE A 280 -9.31 -4.03 -2.75
CA ILE A 280 -8.68 -2.71 -2.59
C ILE A 280 -9.60 -1.64 -3.21
N HIS A 281 -10.14 -1.92 -4.38
CA HIS A 281 -10.93 -0.98 -5.17
C HIS A 281 -12.41 -0.97 -4.79
N THR A 282 -12.82 -1.75 -3.80
CA THR A 282 -14.08 -1.55 -3.07
C THR A 282 -14.01 -0.43 -2.03
N ARG A 283 -12.84 0.22 -1.85
CA ARG A 283 -12.65 1.41 -1.02
C ARG A 283 -12.31 2.61 -1.90
N GLY A 284 -12.90 3.78 -1.60
CA GLY A 284 -12.60 5.03 -2.31
C GLY A 284 -13.25 5.21 -3.70
N THR A 285 -13.63 4.12 -4.39
CA THR A 285 -14.28 4.20 -5.70
C THR A 285 -15.76 4.58 -5.62
N ASP A 286 -16.24 5.41 -6.56
CA ASP A 286 -17.63 5.83 -6.67
C ASP A 286 -18.15 5.71 -8.11
N PHE A 287 -18.96 4.67 -8.38
CA PHE A 287 -19.69 4.53 -9.64
C PHE A 287 -21.16 4.89 -9.45
N LYS A 288 -21.71 5.65 -10.39
CA LYS A 288 -23.15 5.95 -10.43
C LYS A 288 -23.90 4.84 -11.17
N PHE A 289 -24.01 3.67 -10.54
CA PHE A 289 -24.69 2.53 -11.14
C PHE A 289 -26.14 2.88 -11.53
N PRO A 290 -26.60 2.43 -12.72
CA PRO A 290 -28.00 2.53 -13.11
C PRO A 290 -28.93 1.80 -12.14
N ASN A 291 -30.16 2.31 -11.99
CA ASN A 291 -31.15 1.73 -11.08
C ASN A 291 -31.44 0.26 -11.46
N GLY A 292 -31.69 -0.58 -10.45
CA GLY A 292 -31.99 -2.01 -10.64
C GLY A 292 -30.77 -2.92 -10.69
N PHE A 293 -29.55 -2.38 -10.54
CA PHE A 293 -28.33 -3.18 -10.55
C PHE A 293 -28.25 -4.11 -9.33
N GLN A 294 -27.77 -5.33 -9.58
CA GLN A 294 -27.50 -6.31 -8.54
C GLN A 294 -26.00 -6.64 -8.46
N ALA A 295 -25.49 -6.74 -7.24
CA ALA A 295 -24.10 -7.11 -6.96
C ALA A 295 -23.97 -8.53 -6.39
N ALA A 296 -22.99 -9.29 -6.88
CA ALA A 296 -22.46 -10.45 -6.17
C ALA A 296 -21.37 -10.02 -5.20
N VAL A 297 -21.59 -10.19 -3.90
CA VAL A 297 -20.62 -9.89 -2.84
C VAL A 297 -19.94 -11.18 -2.42
N THR A 298 -18.64 -11.27 -2.61
CA THR A 298 -17.89 -12.46 -2.20
C THR A 298 -17.52 -12.39 -0.71
N LEU A 299 -17.49 -13.53 -0.02
CA LEU A 299 -17.17 -13.64 1.39
C LEU A 299 -15.91 -14.49 1.57
N GLY A 300 -14.90 -13.91 2.21
CA GLY A 300 -13.58 -14.52 2.43
C GLY A 300 -13.20 -14.63 3.90
N ASN A 301 -12.26 -15.52 4.22
CA ASN A 301 -11.85 -15.75 5.59
C ASN A 301 -11.39 -14.45 6.29
N GLY A 302 -11.79 -14.25 7.54
CA GLY A 302 -11.42 -13.05 8.32
C GLY A 302 -12.12 -11.75 7.92
N LEU A 303 -13.10 -11.78 7.00
CA LEU A 303 -13.84 -10.58 6.61
C LEU A 303 -14.57 -9.94 7.81
N THR A 304 -14.23 -8.70 8.14
CA THR A 304 -14.81 -7.93 9.25
C THR A 304 -16.08 -7.18 8.83
N LYS A 305 -16.92 -6.81 9.79
CA LYS A 305 -18.16 -6.04 9.57
C LYS A 305 -17.89 -4.77 8.77
N ASP A 306 -16.96 -3.92 9.18
CA ASP A 306 -16.70 -2.66 8.49
C ASP A 306 -16.32 -2.87 7.02
N ARG A 307 -15.45 -3.84 6.73
CA ARG A 307 -15.07 -4.18 5.35
C ARG A 307 -16.28 -4.64 4.53
N PHE A 308 -17.07 -5.55 5.09
CA PHE A 308 -18.29 -6.07 4.48
C PHE A 308 -19.28 -4.94 4.16
N VAL A 309 -19.56 -4.08 5.14
CA VAL A 309 -20.50 -2.97 5.03
C VAL A 309 -20.01 -1.93 4.02
N GLN A 310 -18.76 -1.50 4.09
CA GLN A 310 -18.20 -0.49 3.19
C GLN A 310 -18.26 -0.92 1.73
N ALA A 311 -18.04 -2.21 1.46
CA ALA A 311 -18.12 -2.79 0.13
C ALA A 311 -19.56 -2.87 -0.37
N CYS A 312 -20.49 -3.39 0.43
CA CYS A 312 -21.91 -3.43 0.05
C CYS A 312 -22.45 -2.02 -0.24
N MET A 313 -22.01 -1.02 0.52
CA MET A 313 -22.40 0.38 0.32
C MET A 313 -21.83 1.01 -0.95
N ARG A 314 -20.87 0.36 -1.66
CA ARG A 314 -20.39 0.80 -2.98
C ARG A 314 -21.47 0.77 -4.05
N MET A 315 -22.46 -0.10 -3.91
CA MET A 315 -23.59 -0.11 -4.84
C MET A 315 -24.31 1.23 -4.87
N ARG A 316 -24.25 2.01 -3.78
CA ARG A 316 -25.10 3.19 -3.54
C ARG A 316 -26.58 2.82 -3.70
N LYS A 317 -27.50 3.68 -3.24
CA LYS A 317 -28.96 3.41 -3.36
C LYS A 317 -29.40 2.00 -2.92
N LEU A 318 -28.67 1.36 -2.02
CA LEU A 318 -29.06 0.09 -1.43
C LEU A 318 -30.33 0.33 -0.59
N GLY A 319 -31.36 -0.50 -0.77
CA GLY A 319 -32.71 -0.24 -0.27
C GLY A 319 -33.51 0.78 -1.09
N LYS A 320 -32.98 1.24 -2.23
CA LYS A 320 -33.63 2.14 -3.20
C LYS A 320 -33.44 1.65 -4.65
N GLY A 321 -33.58 0.33 -4.85
CA GLY A 321 -33.60 -0.31 -6.16
C GLY A 321 -32.37 -1.14 -6.51
N HIS A 322 -31.23 -0.98 -5.81
CA HIS A 322 -30.10 -1.92 -5.94
C HIS A 322 -30.24 -3.05 -4.92
N SER A 323 -29.78 -4.24 -5.30
CA SER A 323 -29.81 -5.45 -4.47
C SER A 323 -28.48 -6.19 -4.45
N LEU A 324 -28.35 -7.14 -3.53
CA LEU A 324 -27.14 -7.92 -3.29
C LEU A 324 -27.45 -9.42 -3.30
N THR A 325 -26.46 -10.20 -3.65
CA THR A 325 -26.42 -11.65 -3.44
C THR A 325 -25.06 -12.03 -2.89
N PHE A 326 -25.02 -12.95 -1.93
CA PHE A 326 -23.81 -13.28 -1.19
C PHE A 326 -23.24 -14.62 -1.63
N TRP A 327 -21.93 -14.65 -1.87
CA TRP A 327 -21.24 -15.82 -2.42
C TRP A 327 -20.04 -16.15 -1.55
N SER A 328 -19.81 -17.41 -1.23
CA SER A 328 -18.64 -17.79 -0.43
C SER A 328 -17.94 -19.05 -0.95
N SER A 329 -16.70 -19.24 -0.53
CA SER A 329 -16.04 -20.54 -0.63
C SER A 329 -16.74 -21.56 0.29
N ASN A 330 -16.51 -22.84 0.04
CA ASN A 330 -17.00 -23.89 0.94
C ASN A 330 -16.40 -23.74 2.36
N GLU A 331 -15.16 -23.27 2.50
CA GLU A 331 -14.55 -23.05 3.82
C GLU A 331 -15.34 -22.03 4.64
N VAL A 332 -15.61 -20.86 4.07
CA VAL A 332 -16.39 -19.80 4.73
C VAL A 332 -17.82 -20.28 5.03
N HIS A 333 -18.41 -21.06 4.12
CA HIS A 333 -19.71 -21.68 4.35
C HIS A 333 -19.70 -22.57 5.61
N GLN A 334 -18.68 -23.42 5.78
CA GLN A 334 -18.54 -24.25 6.97
C GLN A 334 -18.34 -23.40 8.24
N GLN A 335 -17.59 -22.30 8.17
CA GLN A 335 -17.43 -21.39 9.29
C GLN A 335 -18.77 -20.78 9.74
N ILE A 336 -19.56 -20.27 8.80
CA ILE A 336 -20.90 -19.69 9.08
C ILE A 336 -21.81 -20.75 9.72
N ILE A 337 -21.86 -21.96 9.15
CA ILE A 337 -22.65 -23.07 9.71
C ILE A 337 -22.17 -23.44 11.12
N SER A 338 -20.86 -23.49 11.35
CA SER A 338 -20.30 -23.85 12.65
C SER A 338 -20.71 -22.86 13.75
N LEU A 339 -20.68 -21.56 13.47
CA LEU A 339 -21.12 -20.51 14.39
C LEU A 339 -22.62 -20.61 14.66
N ARG A 340 -23.40 -20.86 13.61
CA ARG A 340 -24.84 -21.09 13.74
C ARG A 340 -25.14 -22.27 14.66
N LYS A 341 -24.47 -23.41 14.49
CA LYS A 341 -24.63 -24.59 15.37
C LYS A 341 -24.34 -24.26 16.83
N ARG A 342 -23.26 -23.53 17.13
CA ARG A 342 -22.92 -23.08 18.50
C ARG A 342 -24.04 -22.24 19.12
N SER A 343 -24.67 -21.36 18.33
CA SER A 343 -25.78 -20.53 18.81
C SER A 343 -27.07 -21.31 19.07
N HIS A 344 -27.37 -22.35 18.28
CA HIS A 344 -28.58 -23.15 18.41
C HIS A 344 -28.51 -24.28 19.45
N ILE A 345 -27.32 -24.69 19.90
CA ILE A 345 -27.18 -25.67 21.00
C ILE A 345 -27.85 -25.16 22.31
N LYS A 346 -28.06 -23.84 22.45
CA LYS A 346 -28.81 -23.25 23.58
C LYS A 346 -30.34 -23.28 23.41
N ASN A 347 -30.87 -23.46 22.20
CA ASN A 347 -32.30 -23.48 21.89
C ASN A 347 -32.68 -24.79 21.17
N LYS A 348 -33.12 -25.79 21.95
CA LYS A 348 -33.47 -27.17 21.53
C LYS A 348 -34.59 -27.35 20.50
N SER A 349 -34.98 -26.32 19.73
CA SER A 349 -36.06 -26.45 18.76
C SER A 349 -35.89 -25.49 17.59
N LYS A 350 -35.25 -25.96 16.51
CA LYS A 350 -35.60 -25.67 15.10
C LYS A 350 -34.64 -26.43 14.17
N SER A 351 -35.22 -26.99 13.11
CA SER A 351 -34.57 -27.80 12.08
C SER A 351 -33.25 -27.20 11.57
N ILE A 352 -32.21 -28.03 11.53
CA ILE A 352 -30.83 -27.75 11.09
C ILE A 352 -30.72 -27.59 9.55
N HIS A 353 -31.80 -27.78 8.80
CA HIS A 353 -31.82 -27.79 7.33
C HIS A 353 -32.21 -26.46 6.64
N MET A 354 -32.25 -25.33 7.35
CA MET A 354 -32.52 -24.03 6.72
C MET A 354 -31.25 -23.48 6.04
N SER A 355 -31.39 -23.00 4.80
CA SER A 355 -30.37 -22.25 4.07
C SER A 355 -29.78 -21.12 4.92
N VAL A 356 -28.50 -20.80 4.68
CA VAL A 356 -27.83 -19.65 5.30
C VAL A 356 -28.55 -18.38 4.86
N ASN A 357 -28.80 -17.48 5.81
CA ASN A 357 -29.40 -16.17 5.54
C ASN A 357 -28.44 -15.03 5.91
N LEU A 358 -28.84 -13.79 5.60
CA LEU A 358 -28.02 -12.62 5.88
C LEU A 358 -27.74 -12.41 7.39
N ILE A 359 -28.63 -12.83 8.28
CA ILE A 359 -28.41 -12.73 9.73
C ILE A 359 -27.25 -13.64 10.15
N ASP A 360 -27.14 -14.83 9.56
CA ASP A 360 -26.03 -15.76 9.81
C ASP A 360 -24.71 -15.18 9.30
N ILE A 361 -24.71 -14.55 8.11
CA ILE A 361 -23.54 -13.84 7.55
C ILE A 361 -23.12 -12.69 8.45
N LEU A 362 -24.07 -11.85 8.89
CA LEU A 362 -23.82 -10.74 9.80
C LEU A 362 -23.18 -11.24 11.09
N ARG A 363 -23.73 -12.27 11.74
CA ARG A 363 -23.13 -12.85 12.95
C ARG A 363 -21.68 -13.29 12.74
N TRP A 364 -21.39 -13.91 11.59
CA TRP A 364 -20.03 -14.34 11.26
C TRP A 364 -19.08 -13.14 11.08
N VAL A 365 -19.45 -12.09 10.33
CA VAL A 365 -18.57 -10.90 10.19
C VAL A 365 -18.38 -10.14 11.51
N TYR A 366 -19.39 -10.14 12.40
CA TYR A 366 -19.25 -9.57 13.75
C TYR A 366 -18.30 -10.38 14.63
N GLU A 367 -18.35 -11.71 14.57
CA GLU A 367 -17.38 -12.56 15.27
C GLU A 367 -15.97 -12.34 14.72
N ASN A 368 -15.81 -12.21 13.40
CA ASN A 368 -14.51 -11.85 12.79
C ASN A 368 -14.01 -10.48 13.25
N THR A 369 -14.88 -9.44 13.28
CA THR A 369 -14.52 -8.12 13.83
C THR A 369 -14.03 -8.25 15.26
N LYS A 370 -14.74 -9.00 16.11
CA LYS A 370 -14.34 -9.24 17.50
C LYS A 370 -12.97 -9.91 17.60
N GLN A 371 -12.71 -10.94 16.79
CA GLN A 371 -11.41 -11.61 16.75
C GLN A 371 -10.29 -10.66 16.30
N SER A 372 -10.54 -9.86 15.26
CA SER A 372 -9.59 -8.86 14.75
C SER A 372 -9.29 -7.78 15.80
N THR A 373 -10.31 -7.30 16.52
CA THR A 373 -10.12 -6.33 17.61
C THR A 373 -9.33 -6.93 18.76
N TRP A 374 -9.56 -8.21 19.12
CA TRP A 374 -8.76 -8.91 20.12
C TRP A 374 -7.29 -9.03 19.72
N ASP A 375 -7.01 -9.36 18.46
CA ASP A 375 -5.63 -9.37 17.96
C ASP A 375 -5.00 -7.98 17.98
N GLY A 376 -5.76 -6.96 17.59
CA GLY A 376 -5.35 -5.56 17.68
C GLY A 376 -5.04 -5.10 19.11
N LEU A 377 -5.82 -5.53 20.11
CA LEU A 377 -5.61 -5.15 21.52
C LEU A 377 -4.27 -5.64 22.06
N HIS A 378 -3.79 -6.80 21.59
CA HIS A 378 -2.46 -7.28 21.96
C HIS A 378 -1.35 -6.32 21.48
N HIS A 379 -1.41 -5.90 20.20
CA HIS A 379 -0.45 -4.94 19.66
C HIS A 379 -0.59 -3.57 20.30
N TRP A 380 -1.82 -3.10 20.48
CA TRP A 380 -2.12 -1.85 21.14
C TRP A 380 -1.55 -1.78 22.56
N ALA A 381 -1.72 -2.83 23.36
CA ALA A 381 -1.16 -2.91 24.70
C ALA A 381 0.37 -3.02 24.70
N ARG A 382 0.97 -3.78 23.76
CA ARG A 382 2.43 -3.82 23.63
C ARG A 382 3.01 -2.44 23.27
N GLN A 383 2.37 -1.74 22.35
CA GLN A 383 2.79 -0.41 21.90
C GLN A 383 2.72 0.63 23.03
N SER A 384 1.79 0.47 23.98
CA SER A 384 1.70 1.37 25.14
C SER A 384 2.98 1.35 25.99
N LEU A 385 3.61 0.19 26.19
CA LEU A 385 4.85 0.06 26.97
C LEU A 385 6.01 0.80 26.30
N SER A 386 6.16 0.60 24.99
CA SER A 386 7.16 1.30 24.18
C SER A 386 6.95 2.81 24.22
N PHE A 387 5.71 3.26 24.06
CA PHE A 387 5.34 4.67 24.15
C PHE A 387 5.66 5.27 25.53
N GLN A 388 5.28 4.59 26.62
CA GLN A 388 5.55 5.05 27.98
C GLN A 388 7.06 5.24 28.24
N ARG A 389 7.88 4.28 27.80
CA ARG A 389 9.34 4.37 27.89
C ARG A 389 9.88 5.59 27.13
N LYS A 390 9.40 5.84 25.91
CA LYS A 390 9.80 7.03 25.12
C LYS A 390 9.38 8.32 25.81
N VAL A 391 8.14 8.41 26.28
CA VAL A 391 7.65 9.61 26.98
C VAL A 391 8.51 9.92 28.20
N HIS A 392 8.84 8.90 29.00
CA HIS A 392 9.74 9.06 30.14
C HIS A 392 11.11 9.62 29.70
N ALA A 393 11.72 9.04 28.66
CA ALA A 393 13.00 9.50 28.14
C ALA A 393 12.97 10.96 27.65
N PHE A 394 11.91 11.38 26.97
CA PHE A 394 11.72 12.78 26.57
C PHE A 394 11.51 13.73 27.75
N GLN A 395 10.86 13.26 28.83
CA GLN A 395 10.66 14.03 30.06
C GLN A 395 11.98 14.20 30.83
N GLU A 396 12.82 13.17 30.93
CA GLU A 396 14.11 13.25 31.63
C GLU A 396 15.04 14.32 31.05
N ILE A 397 15.01 14.51 29.72
CA ILE A 397 15.81 15.54 29.04
C ILE A 397 15.09 16.90 28.94
N GLN A 398 13.88 17.01 29.52
CA GLN A 398 12.95 18.13 29.41
C GLN A 398 12.84 18.68 27.98
N TRP A 399 12.54 17.81 27.02
CA TRP A 399 12.52 18.14 25.59
C TRP A 399 11.74 19.41 25.23
N ASN A 400 10.66 19.72 25.95
CA ASN A 400 9.81 20.89 25.71
C ASN A 400 10.33 22.19 26.35
N ASN A 401 11.45 22.16 27.08
CA ASN A 401 12.03 23.31 27.73
C ASN A 401 12.92 24.10 26.75
N GLN A 402 12.42 25.23 26.25
CA GLN A 402 13.13 26.11 25.30
C GLN A 402 14.46 26.67 25.85
N HIS A 403 14.68 26.61 27.17
CA HIS A 403 15.88 27.14 27.82
C HIS A 403 16.94 26.08 28.11
N GLN A 404 16.70 24.81 27.83
CA GLN A 404 17.65 23.74 28.12
C GLN A 404 18.60 23.48 26.96
N SER A 405 19.91 23.51 27.25
CA SER A 405 20.93 23.06 26.29
C SER A 405 20.99 21.53 26.29
N ILE A 406 20.64 20.92 25.16
CA ILE A 406 20.67 19.47 24.96
C ILE A 406 22.11 19.04 24.68
N THR A 407 22.69 18.25 25.59
CA THR A 407 24.06 17.74 25.44
C THR A 407 24.11 16.43 24.65
N SER A 408 25.26 16.10 24.07
CA SER A 408 25.47 14.82 23.36
C SER A 408 25.21 13.60 24.26
N THR A 409 25.55 13.69 25.55
CA THR A 409 25.30 12.62 26.52
C THR A 409 23.81 12.43 26.80
N MET A 410 23.04 13.51 26.87
CA MET A 410 21.58 13.45 26.99
C MET A 410 20.94 12.82 25.75
N MET A 411 21.39 13.19 24.55
CA MET A 411 20.89 12.58 23.31
C MET A 411 21.20 11.09 23.24
N LYS A 412 22.40 10.65 23.66
CA LYS A 412 22.73 9.22 23.71
C LYS A 412 21.82 8.45 24.67
N LYS A 413 21.48 9.04 25.83
CA LYS A 413 20.51 8.44 26.76
C LYS A 413 19.12 8.34 26.14
N LEU A 414 18.62 9.42 25.53
CA LEU A 414 17.34 9.42 24.83
C LEU A 414 17.27 8.31 23.77
N VAL A 415 18.29 8.23 22.92
CA VAL A 415 18.33 7.21 21.86
C VAL A 415 18.29 5.82 22.48
N ASN A 416 19.11 5.53 23.48
CA ASN A 416 19.13 4.21 24.13
C ASN A 416 17.77 3.80 24.71
N GLU A 417 17.01 4.74 25.25
CA GLU A 417 15.65 4.51 25.76
C GLU A 417 14.59 4.36 24.64
N CYS A 418 14.83 4.98 23.48
CA CYS A 418 13.96 4.87 22.31
C CYS A 418 14.21 3.60 21.47
N LEU A 419 15.39 2.98 21.58
CA LEU A 419 15.74 1.77 20.82
C LEU A 419 14.93 0.55 21.28
N GLU A 420 14.39 -0.19 20.31
CA GLU A 420 13.77 -1.50 20.54
C GLU A 420 14.67 -2.61 19.98
N PRO A 421 14.84 -3.74 20.67
CA PRO A 421 15.54 -4.88 20.11
C PRO A 421 14.78 -5.39 18.88
N GLU A 422 15.48 -5.52 17.76
CA GLU A 422 14.93 -6.05 16.51
C GLU A 422 15.32 -7.52 16.32
N ILE A 423 16.49 -7.91 16.82
CA ILE A 423 16.93 -9.31 16.81
C ILE A 423 16.33 -10.04 18.01
N ILE A 424 15.69 -11.17 17.74
CA ILE A 424 15.24 -12.12 18.75
C ILE A 424 16.12 -13.36 18.63
N ASP A 425 16.80 -13.73 19.71
CA ASP A 425 17.58 -14.96 19.72
C ASP A 425 16.67 -16.19 19.55
N LEU A 426 17.09 -17.17 18.75
CA LEU A 426 16.37 -18.45 18.61
C LEU A 426 16.10 -19.12 19.96
N LYS A 427 17.05 -19.00 20.90
CA LYS A 427 16.86 -19.52 22.26
C LYS A 427 15.73 -18.79 23.00
N GLN A 428 15.54 -17.48 22.80
CA GLN A 428 14.44 -16.75 23.42
C GLN A 428 13.09 -17.09 22.77
N MET A 429 13.09 -17.29 21.45
CA MET A 429 11.89 -17.60 20.67
C MET A 429 11.40 -19.04 20.83
N TYR A 430 12.32 -20.01 20.88
CA TYR A 430 12.01 -21.45 20.88
C TYR A 430 12.46 -22.20 22.14
N GLY A 431 13.31 -21.61 22.98
CA GLY A 431 13.88 -22.27 24.16
C GLY A 431 12.92 -22.37 25.36
N PRO A 432 12.13 -21.34 25.71
CA PRO A 432 11.15 -21.44 26.79
C PRO A 432 9.96 -22.33 26.40
N ALA A 433 9.32 -22.93 27.40
CA ALA A 433 8.04 -23.61 27.20
C ALA A 433 7.00 -22.61 26.65
N LYS A 434 6.34 -22.99 25.56
CA LYS A 434 5.25 -22.21 24.94
C LYS A 434 4.04 -22.23 25.86
N ILE A 435 3.77 -21.11 26.53
CA ILE A 435 2.64 -20.98 27.46
C ILE A 435 1.55 -20.14 26.80
N LEU A 436 0.33 -20.67 26.78
CA LEU A 436 -0.87 -19.95 26.36
C LEU A 436 -1.38 -19.10 27.53
N GLU A 437 -1.35 -17.79 27.35
CA GLU A 437 -1.82 -16.82 28.34
C GLU A 437 -2.77 -15.80 27.72
N THR A 438 -3.62 -15.21 28.56
CA THR A 438 -4.48 -14.10 28.13
C THR A 438 -3.65 -12.85 27.86
N ILE A 439 -4.13 -11.97 26.99
CA ILE A 439 -3.45 -10.73 26.63
C ILE A 439 -3.13 -9.88 27.88
N GLU A 440 -4.04 -9.86 28.84
CA GLU A 440 -3.85 -9.19 30.14
C GLU A 440 -2.64 -9.75 30.91
N LYS A 441 -2.52 -11.07 31.05
CA LYS A 441 -1.39 -11.70 31.76
C LYS A 441 -0.07 -11.43 31.07
N ILE A 442 -0.06 -11.50 29.73
CA ILE A 442 1.11 -11.17 28.92
C ILE A 442 1.53 -9.71 29.15
N TYR A 443 0.58 -8.79 29.19
CA TYR A 443 0.85 -7.38 29.48
C TYR A 443 1.44 -7.19 30.89
N ILE A 444 0.82 -7.78 31.91
CA ILE A 444 1.29 -7.69 33.30
C ILE A 444 2.71 -8.23 33.45
N ALA A 445 3.00 -9.41 32.87
CA ALA A 445 4.34 -9.99 32.91
C ALA A 445 5.37 -9.06 32.26
N ARG A 446 5.01 -8.40 31.15
CA ARG A 446 5.88 -7.42 30.48
C ARG A 446 6.06 -6.15 31.31
N CYS A 447 5.02 -5.62 31.97
CA CYS A 447 5.16 -4.51 32.90
C CYS A 447 6.16 -4.83 34.02
N GLN A 448 6.10 -6.04 34.59
CA GLN A 448 7.00 -6.48 35.65
C GLN A 448 8.45 -6.63 35.19
N GLN A 449 8.66 -6.98 33.91
CA GLN A 449 9.99 -7.08 33.30
C GLN A 449 10.53 -5.73 32.82
N CYS A 450 9.69 -4.69 32.72
CA CYS A 450 10.14 -3.36 32.34
C CYS A 450 10.89 -2.72 33.52
N ASN A 451 12.19 -2.45 33.31
CA ASN A 451 13.03 -1.76 34.30
C ASN A 451 12.79 -0.23 34.37
N HIS A 452 11.80 0.29 33.62
CA HIS A 452 11.54 1.72 33.50
C HIS A 452 10.35 2.15 34.38
N HIS A 453 10.31 3.42 34.79
CA HIS A 453 9.16 3.99 35.50
C HIS A 453 7.95 4.11 34.55
N LEU A 454 7.11 3.09 34.55
CA LEU A 454 5.83 3.11 33.84
C LEU A 454 4.82 4.02 34.57
N SER A 455 3.97 4.67 33.80
CA SER A 455 2.89 5.50 34.33
C SER A 455 1.78 4.60 34.86
N THR A 456 1.58 4.61 36.18
CA THR A 456 0.50 3.86 36.84
C THR A 456 -0.89 4.22 36.28
N ILE A 457 -1.07 5.46 35.82
CA ILE A 457 -2.33 5.92 35.24
C ILE A 457 -2.57 5.24 33.87
N MET A 458 -1.56 5.25 32.99
CA MET A 458 -1.68 4.64 31.66
C MET A 458 -1.84 3.12 31.77
N ASP A 459 -1.07 2.47 32.65
CA ASP A 459 -1.19 1.04 32.88
C ASP A 459 -2.59 0.65 33.37
N ASN A 460 -3.17 1.43 34.29
CA ASN A 460 -4.54 1.19 34.75
C ASN A 460 -5.57 1.33 33.62
N ILE A 461 -5.40 2.30 32.71
CA ILE A 461 -6.29 2.46 31.55
C ILE A 461 -6.15 1.25 30.60
N VAL A 462 -4.92 0.82 30.33
CA VAL A 462 -4.64 -0.33 29.46
C VAL A 462 -5.22 -1.60 30.06
N LEU A 463 -4.93 -1.89 31.33
CA LEU A 463 -5.46 -3.04 32.06
C LEU A 463 -6.99 -3.05 32.11
N LYS A 464 -7.61 -1.91 32.39
CA LYS A 464 -9.08 -1.79 32.38
C LYS A 464 -9.65 -2.15 31.01
N ARG A 465 -9.07 -1.63 29.93
CA ARG A 465 -9.53 -1.93 28.56
C ARG A 465 -9.30 -3.40 28.20
N LEU A 466 -8.17 -3.99 28.59
CA LEU A 466 -7.90 -5.41 28.40
C LEU A 466 -8.85 -6.31 29.20
N TYR A 467 -9.21 -5.92 30.41
CA TYR A 467 -10.18 -6.64 31.24
C TYR A 467 -11.59 -6.59 30.63
N GLU A 468 -12.04 -5.40 30.19
CA GLU A 468 -13.37 -5.21 29.61
C GLU A 468 -13.51 -5.84 28.22
N TYR A 469 -12.46 -5.78 27.39
CA TYR A 469 -12.56 -6.11 25.97
C TYR A 469 -11.59 -7.19 25.48
N GLY A 470 -10.54 -7.54 26.22
CA GLY A 470 -9.54 -8.54 25.80
C GLY A 470 -10.04 -9.98 25.80
N GLY A 471 -11.12 -10.26 26.53
CA GLY A 471 -11.80 -11.56 26.56
C GLY A 471 -10.92 -12.71 27.05
N GLU A 472 -11.27 -13.93 26.63
CA GLU A 472 -10.58 -15.17 27.04
C GLU A 472 -9.53 -15.65 26.01
N LYS A 473 -9.26 -14.85 24.96
CA LYS A 473 -8.33 -15.26 23.90
C LYS A 473 -6.94 -15.46 24.49
N GLN A 474 -6.40 -16.65 24.30
CA GLN A 474 -5.05 -17.00 24.72
C GLN A 474 -4.09 -16.92 23.53
N ARG A 475 -2.91 -16.37 23.78
CA ARG A 475 -1.79 -16.34 22.82
C ARG A 475 -0.56 -16.93 23.46
N LEU A 476 0.36 -17.38 22.63
CA LEU A 476 1.68 -17.75 23.12
C LEU A 476 2.40 -16.48 23.57
N SER A 477 2.81 -16.44 24.83
CA SER A 477 3.44 -15.27 25.43
C SER A 477 4.75 -14.85 24.73
N GLN A 478 5.41 -15.80 24.04
CA GLN A 478 6.65 -15.60 23.30
C GLN A 478 6.47 -15.31 21.80
N LEU A 479 5.26 -15.40 21.24
CA LEU A 479 5.07 -15.17 19.81
C LEU A 479 5.12 -13.67 19.47
N LEU A 480 5.93 -13.33 18.47
CA LEU A 480 5.75 -12.12 17.68
C LEU A 480 5.00 -12.49 16.41
N ASP A 481 3.70 -12.26 16.39
CA ASP A 481 2.93 -12.29 15.15
C ASP A 481 2.63 -10.85 14.76
N GLU A 482 3.50 -10.24 13.97
CA GLU A 482 3.24 -8.92 13.39
C GLU A 482 3.47 -9.03 11.89
N GLU A 483 2.58 -8.48 11.08
CA GLU A 483 2.92 -8.14 9.69
C GLU A 483 3.60 -6.77 9.71
N GLN A 484 4.75 -6.65 9.05
CA GLN A 484 5.55 -5.42 9.11
C GLN A 484 5.72 -4.86 7.70
N GLN A 485 5.32 -3.60 7.54
CA GLN A 485 5.70 -2.83 6.36
C GLN A 485 7.16 -2.40 6.52
N ARG A 486 7.99 -2.82 5.59
CA ARG A 486 9.42 -2.54 5.56
C ARG A 486 9.74 -1.79 4.27
N GLU A 487 10.16 -0.54 4.42
CA GLU A 487 10.75 0.26 3.36
C GLU A 487 12.25 0.32 3.62
N LEU A 488 13.04 -0.36 2.80
CA LEU A 488 14.50 -0.28 2.84
C LEU A 488 14.95 0.86 1.93
N GLU A 489 15.11 2.04 2.51
CA GLU A 489 15.79 3.14 1.84
C GLU A 489 17.31 2.93 1.96
N HIS A 490 17.96 2.60 0.85
CA HIS A 490 19.42 2.65 0.76
C HIS A 490 19.84 4.12 0.54
N GLU A 491 19.94 4.88 1.62
CA GLU A 491 20.47 6.25 1.54
C GLU A 491 22.00 6.20 1.37
N LEU A 492 22.46 6.57 0.17
CA LEU A 492 23.81 7.08 -0.04
C LEU A 492 23.77 8.58 0.22
N GLU A 493 24.06 9.00 1.46
CA GLU A 493 24.17 10.43 1.80
C GLU A 493 25.38 11.05 1.10
N GLU A 494 25.15 11.71 -0.04
CA GLU A 494 26.07 12.71 -0.59
C GLU A 494 25.71 14.09 -0.01
N GLU A 495 26.39 14.51 1.07
CA GLU A 495 26.29 15.88 1.56
C GLU A 495 26.85 16.88 0.51
N ARG A 496 25.99 17.43 -0.34
CA ARG A 496 26.32 18.61 -1.15
C ARG A 496 26.11 19.89 -0.34
N GLN A 497 27.20 20.46 0.15
CA GLN A 497 27.19 21.83 0.69
C GLN A 497 26.93 22.84 -0.44
N LEU A 498 25.67 23.22 -0.65
CA LEU A 498 25.31 24.31 -1.54
C LEU A 498 25.62 25.65 -0.86
N ALA A 499 26.64 26.35 -1.35
CA ALA A 499 26.88 27.74 -0.98
C ALA A 499 25.68 28.60 -1.45
N GLN A 500 24.85 29.06 -0.52
CA GLN A 500 23.74 29.94 -0.85
C GLN A 500 24.27 31.29 -1.37
N PRO A 501 23.64 31.86 -2.40
CA PRO A 501 24.01 33.18 -2.89
C PRO A 501 23.82 34.24 -1.78
N LEU A 502 24.65 35.28 -1.81
CA LEU A 502 24.55 36.38 -0.85
C LEU A 502 23.15 37.03 -0.90
N PRO A 503 22.59 37.47 0.24
CA PRO A 503 21.30 38.14 0.28
C PRO A 503 21.26 39.37 -0.64
N ALA A 504 20.24 39.46 -1.50
CA ALA A 504 20.02 40.60 -2.40
C ALA A 504 18.70 41.30 -2.08
N LYS A 505 18.64 42.63 -2.22
CA LYS A 505 17.41 43.40 -2.05
C LYS A 505 16.54 43.29 -3.33
N PRO A 506 15.27 42.87 -3.23
CA PRO A 506 14.39 42.74 -4.38
C PRO A 506 13.96 44.11 -4.92
N CYS A 507 13.80 44.23 -6.24
CA CYS A 507 13.20 45.42 -6.86
C CYS A 507 11.72 45.57 -6.47
N CYS A 508 11.27 46.80 -6.20
CA CYS A 508 9.84 47.10 -6.14
C CYS A 508 9.20 46.93 -7.54
N PRO A 509 8.14 46.09 -7.67
CA PRO A 509 7.48 45.83 -8.94
C PRO A 509 6.67 47.05 -9.41
N ARG A 510 6.55 47.23 -10.72
CA ARG A 510 5.78 48.31 -11.36
C ARG A 510 4.93 47.78 -12.49
N LEU A 511 3.66 48.16 -12.54
CA LEU A 511 2.77 47.79 -13.65
C LEU A 511 2.77 48.90 -14.70
N TYR A 512 3.14 48.55 -15.94
CA TYR A 512 3.07 49.45 -17.09
C TYR A 512 1.68 49.40 -17.74
N MET A 513 1.14 50.55 -18.13
CA MET A 513 -0.21 50.64 -18.72
C MET A 513 -0.30 49.89 -20.05
N GLU A 514 0.80 49.81 -20.78
CA GLU A 514 0.94 49.09 -22.04
C GLU A 514 0.71 47.58 -21.87
N ILE A 515 1.02 47.01 -20.69
CA ILE A 515 0.71 45.60 -20.38
C ILE A 515 -0.79 45.40 -20.22
N ILE A 516 -1.48 46.36 -19.59
CA ILE A 516 -2.94 46.33 -19.43
C ILE A 516 -3.62 46.47 -20.81
N GLN A 517 -3.10 47.35 -21.66
CA GLN A 517 -3.61 47.58 -23.02
C GLN A 517 -3.50 46.35 -23.93
N LEU A 518 -2.56 45.41 -23.67
CA LEU A 518 -2.48 44.15 -24.43
C LEU A 518 -3.75 43.31 -24.29
N CYS A 519 -4.46 43.45 -23.16
CA CYS A 519 -5.70 42.73 -22.88
C CYS A 519 -6.94 43.44 -23.45
N ASP A 520 -6.83 44.70 -23.87
CA ASP A 520 -7.93 45.46 -24.45
C ASP A 520 -8.03 45.22 -25.96
N THR A 521 -9.05 44.46 -26.36
CA THR A 521 -9.30 44.08 -27.76
C THR A 521 -9.72 45.25 -28.66
N ASN A 522 -10.13 46.38 -28.08
CA ASN A 522 -10.61 47.57 -28.78
C ASN A 522 -9.51 48.60 -29.10
N THR A 523 -8.27 48.37 -28.66
CA THR A 523 -7.14 49.27 -28.89
C THR A 523 -6.44 49.01 -30.22
N GLN A 524 -5.83 50.06 -30.78
CA GLN A 524 -5.01 49.97 -32.00
C GLN A 524 -3.80 49.05 -31.75
N ILE A 525 -3.38 48.29 -32.79
CA ILE A 525 -2.28 47.34 -32.68
C ILE A 525 -1.01 48.06 -32.19
N MET A 526 -0.49 47.59 -31.06
CA MET A 526 0.73 48.15 -30.48
C MET A 526 1.97 47.69 -31.24
N ASN A 527 2.85 48.63 -31.58
CA ASN A 527 4.15 48.34 -32.13
C ASN A 527 5.13 48.03 -30.98
N LEU A 528 5.24 46.75 -30.59
CA LEU A 528 6.10 46.30 -29.48
C LEU A 528 7.57 46.81 -29.62
N PRO A 529 8.24 46.74 -30.80
CA PRO A 529 9.56 47.36 -30.99
C PRO A 529 9.63 48.86 -30.70
N GLY A 530 8.53 49.60 -30.89
CA GLY A 530 8.45 51.04 -30.61
C GLY A 530 8.27 51.39 -29.13
N LEU A 531 8.00 50.39 -28.29
CA LEU A 531 7.77 50.51 -26.84
C LEU A 531 8.93 49.90 -26.06
N SER A 532 10.16 50.30 -26.39
CA SER A 532 11.40 49.75 -25.82
C SER A 532 11.58 49.97 -24.31
N ASN A 533 10.71 50.77 -23.68
CA ASN A 533 10.70 51.01 -22.24
C ASN A 533 9.92 49.94 -21.46
N VAL A 534 9.12 49.11 -22.14
CA VAL A 534 8.24 48.11 -21.53
C VAL A 534 8.51 46.71 -22.08
N PHE A 535 8.78 46.61 -23.39
CA PHE A 535 9.01 45.32 -24.05
C PHE A 535 10.44 45.22 -24.55
N HIS A 536 11.07 44.08 -24.25
CA HIS A 536 12.41 43.76 -24.73
C HIS A 536 12.44 42.39 -25.41
N PRO A 537 13.34 42.16 -26.37
CA PRO A 537 13.58 40.82 -26.90
C PRO A 537 14.03 39.85 -25.80
N LEU A 538 13.67 38.57 -25.92
CA LEU A 538 14.00 37.54 -24.93
C LEU A 538 15.47 37.49 -24.46
N PRO A 539 16.50 37.68 -25.30
CA PRO A 539 17.90 37.71 -24.85
C PRO A 539 18.16 38.72 -23.72
N HIS A 540 17.36 39.79 -23.65
CA HIS A 540 17.49 40.82 -22.63
C HIS A 540 17.19 40.31 -21.21
N ALA A 541 16.46 39.20 -21.05
CA ALA A 541 16.18 38.60 -19.74
C ALA A 541 17.46 38.15 -19.05
N PHE A 542 18.48 37.79 -19.83
CA PHE A 542 19.74 37.30 -19.32
C PHE A 542 20.72 38.42 -18.99
N THR A 543 20.39 39.69 -19.26
CA THR A 543 21.29 40.83 -18.99
C THR A 543 21.70 40.84 -17.52
N GLY A 544 23.01 40.74 -17.24
CA GLY A 544 23.56 40.66 -15.88
C GLY A 544 23.82 39.23 -15.36
N THR A 545 23.55 38.20 -16.17
CA THR A 545 23.94 36.80 -15.93
C THR A 545 25.26 36.46 -16.65
N LYS A 546 25.92 35.38 -16.21
CA LYS A 546 27.07 34.81 -16.94
C LYS A 546 26.66 34.27 -18.31
N PHE A 547 25.42 33.80 -18.44
CA PHE A 547 24.87 33.26 -19.68
C PHE A 547 24.73 34.30 -20.79
N PHE A 548 24.51 35.58 -20.45
CA PHE A 548 24.36 36.65 -21.46
C PHE A 548 25.51 36.71 -22.47
N LYS A 549 26.76 36.48 -22.03
CA LYS A 549 27.94 36.50 -22.90
C LYS A 549 27.98 35.35 -23.91
N GLN A 550 27.29 34.25 -23.60
CA GLN A 550 27.18 33.06 -24.45
C GLN A 550 25.86 33.06 -25.24
N CYS A 551 24.92 33.93 -24.85
CA CYS A 551 23.65 34.11 -25.52
C CYS A 551 23.92 34.75 -26.88
N GLN A 552 23.70 34.02 -27.97
CA GLN A 552 23.75 34.55 -29.33
C GLN A 552 22.44 35.30 -29.61
N PRO A 553 22.38 36.65 -29.51
CA PRO A 553 21.10 37.36 -29.43
C PRO A 553 20.25 37.24 -30.71
N ASN A 554 20.93 37.04 -31.84
CA ASN A 554 20.31 36.92 -33.16
C ASN A 554 19.78 35.51 -33.47
N SER A 555 20.05 34.52 -32.60
CA SER A 555 19.61 33.13 -32.79
C SER A 555 18.27 32.82 -32.13
N TRP A 556 17.67 33.80 -31.43
CA TRP A 556 16.37 33.64 -30.77
C TRP A 556 15.23 34.09 -31.69
N PRO A 557 14.06 33.44 -31.66
CA PRO A 557 12.94 33.84 -32.51
C PRO A 557 12.46 35.25 -32.15
N SER A 558 12.25 36.08 -33.17
CA SER A 558 11.93 37.51 -33.03
C SER A 558 10.54 37.80 -32.46
N ASN A 559 9.73 36.77 -32.26
CA ASN A 559 8.38 36.85 -31.71
C ASN A 559 8.31 36.62 -30.19
N PHE A 560 9.44 36.34 -29.53
CA PHE A 560 9.52 36.22 -28.08
C PHE A 560 10.02 37.51 -27.43
N TRP A 561 9.23 37.99 -26.49
CA TRP A 561 9.46 39.22 -25.76
C TRP A 561 9.39 38.97 -24.27
N ILE A 562 9.92 39.92 -23.50
CA ILE A 562 9.78 39.99 -22.05
C ILE A 562 9.27 41.37 -21.67
N SER A 563 8.58 41.46 -20.55
CA SER A 563 8.37 42.75 -19.89
C SER A 563 9.66 43.24 -19.22
N THR A 564 9.79 44.55 -19.02
CA THR A 564 10.88 45.14 -18.25
C THR A 564 10.92 44.59 -16.80
N GLU A 565 9.76 44.30 -16.19
CA GLU A 565 9.73 43.73 -14.83
C GLU A 565 10.20 42.28 -14.78
N PHE A 566 10.11 41.54 -15.88
CA PHE A 566 10.63 40.18 -15.96
C PHE A 566 12.14 40.13 -15.70
N GLN A 567 12.88 41.14 -16.16
CA GLN A 567 14.32 41.28 -15.94
C GLN A 567 14.65 41.94 -14.59
N ARG A 568 13.80 42.82 -14.07
CA ARG A 568 14.04 43.52 -12.79
C ARG A 568 13.79 42.64 -11.58
N VAL A 569 14.83 41.92 -11.13
CA VAL A 569 14.76 41.08 -9.93
C VAL A 569 15.38 41.74 -8.69
N THR A 570 16.59 42.29 -8.79
CA THR A 570 17.33 42.85 -7.64
C THR A 570 17.71 44.32 -7.88
N GLU A 571 17.86 45.09 -6.79
CA GLU A 571 18.25 46.52 -6.86
C GLU A 571 19.77 46.71 -7.05
N THR A 572 20.57 45.77 -6.56
CA THR A 572 22.04 45.82 -6.59
C THR A 572 22.60 45.26 -7.90
N LYS A 573 23.34 46.09 -8.65
CA LYS A 573 23.98 45.72 -9.93
C LYS A 573 25.29 44.94 -9.79
N GLU A 574 25.80 44.78 -8.56
CA GLU A 574 27.14 44.21 -8.29
C GLU A 574 27.15 42.68 -8.09
N VAL A 575 25.98 42.02 -8.06
CA VAL A 575 25.86 40.57 -7.86
C VAL A 575 25.44 39.90 -9.17
N SER A 576 26.00 38.72 -9.47
CA SER A 576 25.54 37.93 -10.62
C SER A 576 24.05 37.61 -10.48
N LEU A 577 23.28 37.83 -11.54
CA LEU A 577 21.85 37.53 -11.56
C LEU A 577 21.54 36.04 -11.81
N ASP A 578 22.56 35.20 -12.04
CA ASP A 578 22.39 33.76 -12.28
C ASP A 578 21.45 33.06 -11.28
N PRO A 579 21.57 33.28 -9.94
CA PRO A 579 20.71 32.62 -8.96
C PRO A 579 19.34 33.29 -8.77
N PHE A 580 19.13 34.47 -9.36
CA PHE A 580 17.94 35.30 -9.16
C PHE A 580 17.04 35.33 -10.40
N MET A 581 17.36 34.58 -11.47
CA MET A 581 16.53 34.51 -12.66
C MET A 581 15.11 34.02 -12.34
N ARG A 582 14.10 34.73 -12.86
CA ARG A 582 12.69 34.34 -12.69
C ARG A 582 12.36 33.17 -13.61
N PRO A 583 11.66 32.13 -13.13
CA PRO A 583 11.14 31.09 -14.01
C PRO A 583 10.02 31.66 -14.90
N PRO A 584 9.99 31.35 -16.21
CA PRO A 584 8.98 31.82 -17.14
C PRO A 584 7.64 31.09 -16.92
N ARG A 585 6.90 31.48 -15.88
CA ARG A 585 5.63 30.84 -15.50
C ARG A 585 4.39 31.52 -16.10
N TRP A 586 4.50 32.78 -16.48
CA TRP A 586 3.38 33.58 -16.96
C TRP A 586 3.70 34.16 -18.34
N ILE A 587 2.76 34.00 -19.27
CA ILE A 587 2.88 34.46 -20.64
C ILE A 587 1.62 35.18 -21.08
N VAL A 588 1.79 36.20 -21.90
CA VAL A 588 0.72 36.83 -22.68
C VAL A 588 0.94 36.45 -24.15
N VAL A 589 -0.10 35.89 -24.77
CA VAL A 589 -0.11 35.62 -26.21
C VAL A 589 -0.85 36.75 -26.89
N TYR A 590 -0.11 37.67 -27.50
CA TYR A 590 -0.69 38.81 -28.19
C TYR A 590 -0.93 38.51 -29.66
N ARG A 591 -2.21 38.59 -30.07
CA ARG A 591 -2.69 38.41 -31.47
C ARG A 591 -2.21 37.11 -32.13
N ASN A 592 -1.93 36.06 -31.35
CA ASN A 592 -1.35 34.79 -31.80
C ASN A 592 -0.02 34.91 -32.58
N GLN A 593 0.65 36.06 -32.45
CA GLN A 593 1.90 36.35 -33.17
C GLN A 593 3.06 36.54 -32.21
N HIS A 594 2.83 37.11 -31.03
CA HIS A 594 3.87 37.42 -30.05
C HIS A 594 3.63 36.70 -28.74
N ILE A 595 4.71 36.15 -28.16
CA ILE A 595 4.73 35.54 -26.84
C ILE A 595 5.54 36.46 -25.93
N ILE A 596 4.91 36.96 -24.87
CA ILE A 596 5.51 37.94 -23.95
C ILE A 596 5.58 37.29 -22.57
N PHE A 597 6.79 37.09 -22.04
CA PHE A 597 6.96 36.63 -20.66
C PHE A 597 6.76 37.80 -19.69
N ILE A 598 5.90 37.58 -18.71
CA ILE A 598 5.55 38.56 -17.68
C ILE A 598 5.74 37.96 -16.29
N THR A 599 5.69 38.82 -15.29
CA THR A 599 5.78 38.42 -13.88
C THR A 599 4.42 38.03 -13.32
N ALA A 600 4.39 37.30 -12.21
CA ALA A 600 3.16 36.99 -11.48
C ALA A 600 2.43 38.26 -11.01
N PHE A 601 3.16 39.36 -10.78
CA PHE A 601 2.57 40.65 -10.41
C PHE A 601 1.88 41.35 -11.59
N GLU A 602 2.42 41.21 -12.80
CA GLU A 602 1.80 41.76 -14.01
C GLU A 602 0.61 40.91 -14.49
N ALA A 603 0.55 39.64 -14.09
CA ALA A 603 -0.50 38.70 -14.47
C ALA A 603 -1.75 38.75 -13.55
N ASN A 604 -1.56 39.16 -12.29
CA ASN A 604 -2.62 39.33 -11.29
C ASN A 604 -3.12 40.76 -11.29
#